data_AF-A0A9W9AXV0-F1
#
_entry.id   AF-A0A9W9AXV0-F1
#
_cell.length_a   1.000
_cell.length_b   1.000
_cell.length_c   1.000
_cell.angle_alpha   90.00
_cell.angle_beta   90.00
_cell.angle_gamma   90.00
#
_symmetry.space_group_name_H-M   'P 1'
#
loop_
_entity.id
_entity.type
_entity.pdbx_description
1 polymer ?
#
loop_
_entity_poly.entity_id
_entity_poly.type
_entity_poly.pdbx_seq_one_letter_code
_entity_poly.pdbx_strand_id
1 'polypeptide(L)'
;MREQTVPGYTCIILLIIGNVSGGIISRRAFGGEINAQSAYYILAIMLIFSALMGYRNVKRNTRNHRKWMLRSVVYFSVVITARLIMLASRLIISNIGTYYSLWRCDEVFFVLKNEDTLVQRFAQCASSTPSDNGLYVPVHASVHEGKLGTASAVRVVQGMALWVATIIHMALVEVYIRSTESANHQRHGFVLEARDFDSSKTYSPRNSYW
;
A
#
# COMPACT_ATOMS: atom_id res chain seq x y z
N MET A 1 3.84 35.64 8.61
CA MET A 1 4.10 34.76 7.42
C MET A 1 5.01 33.55 7.73
N ARG A 2 4.97 32.96 8.93
CA ARG A 2 5.86 31.84 9.32
C ARG A 2 5.12 30.55 9.75
N GLU A 3 3.78 30.55 9.67
CA GLU A 3 2.93 29.49 10.23
C GLU A 3 2.33 28.55 9.17
N GLN A 4 2.30 28.93 7.89
CA GLN A 4 1.70 28.10 6.83
C GLN A 4 2.60 26.95 6.34
N THR A 5 3.87 26.89 6.77
CA THR A 5 4.80 25.80 6.41
C THR A 5 4.77 24.63 7.40
N VAL A 6 4.23 24.83 8.61
CA VAL A 6 4.18 23.80 9.66
C VAL A 6 3.44 22.52 9.23
N PRO A 7 2.26 22.59 8.55
CA PRO A 7 1.53 21.38 8.19
C PRO A 7 2.33 20.47 7.23
N GLY A 8 3.04 21.06 6.27
CA GLY A 8 3.81 20.31 5.28
C GLY A 8 4.99 19.55 5.88
N TYR A 9 5.75 20.19 6.78
CA TYR A 9 6.86 19.52 7.47
C TYR A 9 6.37 18.45 8.45
N THR A 10 5.27 18.71 9.15
CA THR A 10 4.62 17.72 10.03
C THR A 10 4.18 16.49 9.25
N CYS A 11 3.56 16.65 8.07
CA CYS A 11 3.18 15.52 7.21
C CYS A 11 4.39 14.67 6.80
N ILE A 12 5.52 15.29 6.42
CA ILE A 12 6.72 14.54 6.03
C ILE A 12 7.30 13.76 7.21
N ILE A 13 7.37 14.35 8.40
CA ILE A 13 7.86 13.66 9.61
C ILE A 13 6.95 12.49 9.97
N LEU A 14 5.63 12.70 9.98
CA LEU A 14 4.65 11.63 10.23
C LEU A 14 4.75 10.50 9.20
N LEU A 15 5.01 10.84 7.93
CA LEU A 15 5.21 9.87 6.87
C LEU A 15 6.42 8.98 7.16
N ILE A 16 7.55 9.58 7.56
CA ILE A 16 8.78 8.84 7.89
C ILE A 16 8.53 7.89 9.07
N ILE A 17 7.92 8.40 10.15
CA ILE A 17 7.62 7.59 11.36
C ILE A 17 6.66 6.44 11.01
N GLY A 18 5.61 6.72 10.22
CA GLY A 18 4.67 5.72 9.75
C GLY A 18 5.31 4.61 8.90
N ASN A 19 6.31 4.96 8.08
CA ASN A 19 7.01 3.97 7.25
C ASN A 19 7.97 3.10 8.05
N VAL A 20 8.72 3.71 8.97
CA VAL A 20 9.64 2.98 9.85
C VAL A 20 8.86 2.01 10.75
N SER A 21 7.80 2.50 11.40
CA SER A 21 6.94 1.65 12.23
C SER A 21 6.29 0.51 11.42
N GLY A 22 5.77 0.79 10.23
CA GLY A 22 5.24 -0.23 9.33
C GLY A 22 6.28 -1.28 8.93
N GLY A 23 7.50 -0.86 8.60
CA GLY A 23 8.62 -1.75 8.28
C GLY A 23 9.02 -2.66 9.43
N ILE A 24 9.08 -2.14 10.66
CA ILE A 24 9.40 -2.94 11.86
C ILE A 24 8.31 -3.99 12.13
N ILE A 25 7.04 -3.59 12.02
CA ILE A 25 5.88 -4.44 12.30
C ILE A 25 5.69 -5.52 11.22
N SER A 26 6.09 -5.26 9.98
CA SER A 26 5.89 -6.17 8.85
C SER A 26 6.40 -7.61 9.09
N ARG A 27 7.49 -7.79 9.83
CA ARG A 27 8.08 -9.11 10.15
C ARG A 27 7.26 -9.95 11.12
N ARG A 28 6.38 -9.32 11.90
CA ARG A 28 5.53 -9.99 12.91
C ARG A 28 4.06 -9.96 12.54
N ALA A 29 3.65 -9.01 11.71
CA ALA A 29 2.28 -8.89 11.25
C ALA A 29 1.88 -10.12 10.42
N PHE A 30 0.69 -10.66 10.69
CA PHE A 30 0.11 -11.77 9.95
C PHE A 30 1.05 -12.99 9.83
N GLY A 31 1.79 -13.33 10.89
CA GLY A 31 2.70 -14.49 10.89
C GLY A 31 4.03 -14.26 10.16
N GLY A 32 4.30 -13.03 9.72
CA GLY A 32 5.59 -12.70 9.10
C GLY A 32 5.77 -13.33 7.73
N GLU A 33 4.70 -13.51 6.95
CA GLU A 33 4.80 -14.13 5.63
C GLU A 33 5.68 -13.29 4.68
N ILE A 34 6.61 -13.93 3.98
CA ILE A 34 7.57 -13.26 3.08
C ILE A 34 6.89 -12.44 1.98
N ASN A 35 5.71 -12.89 1.52
CA ASN A 35 4.92 -12.21 0.50
C ASN A 35 4.38 -10.86 0.99
N ALA A 36 3.91 -10.80 2.24
CA ALA A 36 3.46 -9.56 2.85
C ALA A 36 4.65 -8.64 3.17
N GLN A 37 5.75 -9.21 3.68
CA GLN A 37 6.98 -8.46 3.96
C GLN A 37 7.53 -7.76 2.71
N SER A 38 7.65 -8.49 1.59
CA SER A 38 8.17 -7.94 0.34
C SER A 38 7.32 -6.77 -0.16
N ALA A 39 5.98 -6.89 -0.08
CA ALA A 39 5.07 -5.82 -0.47
C ALA A 39 5.25 -4.57 0.41
N TYR A 40 5.35 -4.74 1.73
CA TYR A 40 5.58 -3.63 2.66
C TYR A 40 6.93 -2.92 2.41
N TYR A 41 8.01 -3.68 2.20
CA TYR A 41 9.32 -3.08 1.95
C TYR A 41 9.37 -2.32 0.62
N ILE A 42 8.74 -2.86 -0.43
CA ILE A 42 8.66 -2.18 -1.72
C ILE A 42 7.84 -0.90 -1.60
N LEU A 43 6.69 -0.94 -0.92
CA LEU A 43 5.89 0.26 -0.67
C LEU A 43 6.67 1.33 0.11
N ALA A 44 7.42 0.92 1.13
CA ALA A 44 8.26 1.83 1.89
C ALA A 44 9.34 2.49 1.02
N ILE A 45 10.03 1.71 0.18
CA ILE A 45 11.05 2.22 -0.76
C ILE A 45 10.41 3.20 -1.75
N MET A 46 9.27 2.84 -2.35
CA MET A 46 8.54 3.70 -3.29
C MET A 46 8.18 5.04 -2.67
N LEU A 47 7.72 5.02 -1.41
CA LEU A 47 7.31 6.22 -0.70
C LEU A 47 8.49 7.09 -0.26
N ILE A 48 9.58 6.49 0.23
CA ILE A 48 10.81 7.20 0.57
C ILE A 48 11.40 7.84 -0.69
N PHE A 49 11.43 7.10 -1.80
CA PHE A 49 11.92 7.61 -3.08
C PHE A 49 11.07 8.78 -3.58
N SER A 50 9.75 8.67 -3.57
CA SER A 50 8.87 9.76 -4.00
C SER A 50 8.96 10.99 -3.08
N ALA A 51 9.09 10.78 -1.76
CA ALA A 51 9.30 11.86 -0.80
C ALA A 51 10.65 12.57 -1.01
N LEU A 52 11.74 11.84 -1.24
CA LEU A 52 13.06 12.39 -1.48
C LEU A 52 13.11 13.21 -2.78
N MET A 53 12.53 12.66 -3.86
CA MET A 53 12.40 13.38 -5.13
C MET A 53 11.51 14.61 -5.01
N GLY A 54 10.44 14.53 -4.21
CA GLY A 54 9.60 15.67 -3.85
C GLY A 54 10.39 16.75 -3.14
N TYR A 55 11.15 16.40 -2.10
CA TYR A 55 11.95 17.32 -1.29
C TYR A 55 13.04 18.02 -2.13
N ARG A 56 13.79 17.27 -2.95
CA ARG A 56 14.82 17.84 -3.82
C ARG A 56 14.26 18.86 -4.82
N ASN A 57 13.03 18.66 -5.29
CA ASN A 57 12.38 19.54 -6.27
C ASN A 57 11.63 20.73 -5.65
N VAL A 58 11.48 20.82 -4.32
CA VAL A 58 10.76 21.91 -3.63
C VAL A 58 11.26 23.28 -4.09
N LYS A 59 12.59 23.47 -4.07
CA LYS A 59 13.22 24.75 -4.43
C LYS A 59 13.60 24.87 -5.91
N ARG A 60 13.72 23.74 -6.62
CA ARG A 60 14.18 23.72 -8.02
C ARG A 60 13.04 23.83 -9.02
N ASN A 61 11.98 23.04 -8.85
CA ASN A 61 10.87 22.93 -9.79
C ASN A 61 9.58 22.55 -9.06
N THR A 62 8.75 23.53 -8.74
CA THR A 62 7.49 23.34 -7.99
C THR A 62 6.49 22.43 -8.71
N ARG A 63 6.51 22.38 -10.06
CA ARG A 63 5.69 21.44 -10.85
C ARG A 63 6.09 19.98 -10.62
N ASN A 64 7.40 19.69 -10.65
CA ASN A 64 7.90 18.34 -10.38
C ASN A 64 7.67 17.95 -8.92
N HIS A 65 7.82 18.91 -7.99
CA HIS A 65 7.47 18.69 -6.59
C HIS A 65 6.01 18.21 -6.45
N ARG A 66 5.04 18.87 -7.09
CA ARG A 66 3.63 18.43 -7.05
C ARG A 66 3.44 17.02 -7.62
N LYS A 67 4.08 16.70 -8.75
CA LYS A 67 4.00 15.37 -9.37
C LYS A 67 4.55 14.26 -8.45
N TRP A 68 5.65 14.52 -7.76
CA TRP A 68 6.25 13.55 -6.82
C TRP A 68 5.46 13.42 -5.52
N MET A 69 4.95 14.54 -4.98
CA MET A 69 4.10 14.51 -3.79
C MET A 69 2.78 13.77 -4.06
N LEU A 70 2.18 13.93 -5.24
CA LEU A 70 0.98 13.19 -5.60
C LEU A 70 1.22 11.67 -5.60
N ARG A 71 2.36 11.20 -6.13
CA ARG A 71 2.76 9.79 -6.03
C ARG A 71 2.83 9.31 -4.59
N SER A 72 3.43 10.10 -3.70
CA SER A 72 3.49 9.75 -2.28
C SER A 72 2.10 9.58 -1.65
N VAL A 73 1.17 10.51 -1.91
CA VAL A 73 -0.20 10.43 -1.35
C VAL A 73 -0.93 9.19 -1.85
N VAL A 74 -0.83 8.90 -3.14
CA VAL A 74 -1.48 7.72 -3.75
C VAL A 74 -0.85 6.42 -3.24
N TYR A 75 0.46 6.37 -3.01
CA TYR A 75 1.08 5.18 -2.40
C TYR A 75 0.65 4.97 -0.95
N PHE A 76 0.35 6.04 -0.22
CA PHE A 76 -0.18 5.92 1.15
C PHE A 76 -1.59 5.31 1.18
N SER A 77 -2.43 5.56 0.17
CA SER A 77 -3.78 4.98 0.09
C SER A 77 -3.80 3.50 -0.27
N VAL A 78 -2.67 2.90 -0.66
CA VAL A 78 -2.53 1.46 -0.95
C VAL A 78 -2.93 0.61 0.26
N VAL A 79 -2.54 1.00 1.48
CA VAL A 79 -2.83 0.22 2.68
C VAL A 79 -4.34 0.16 2.93
N ILE A 80 -5.07 1.24 2.66
CA ILE A 80 -6.52 1.32 2.84
C ILE A 80 -7.23 0.42 1.84
N THR A 81 -6.87 0.53 0.57
CA THR A 81 -7.46 -0.30 -0.49
C THR A 81 -7.10 -1.78 -0.36
N ALA A 82 -5.88 -2.11 0.09
CA ALA A 82 -5.51 -3.48 0.42
C ALA A 82 -6.42 -4.09 1.48
N ARG A 83 -6.87 -3.31 2.49
CA ARG A 83 -7.84 -3.81 3.49
C ARG A 83 -9.19 -4.13 2.87
N LEU A 84 -9.67 -3.31 1.93
CA LEU A 84 -10.93 -3.58 1.23
C LEU A 84 -10.82 -4.85 0.37
N ILE A 85 -9.73 -4.99 -0.39
CA ILE A 85 -9.47 -6.18 -1.20
C ILE A 85 -9.38 -7.43 -0.32
N MET A 86 -8.70 -7.34 0.82
CA MET A 86 -8.57 -8.43 1.78
C MET A 86 -9.93 -8.87 2.35
N LEU A 87 -10.82 -7.94 2.68
CA LEU A 87 -12.17 -8.24 3.18
C LEU A 87 -13.03 -8.99 2.17
N ALA A 88 -12.87 -8.71 0.88
CA ALA A 88 -13.53 -9.46 -0.19
C ALA A 88 -12.85 -10.82 -0.43
N SER A 89 -11.51 -10.82 -0.54
CA SER A 89 -10.72 -12.00 -0.88
C SER A 89 -10.87 -13.13 0.14
N ARG A 90 -10.95 -12.81 1.44
CA ARG A 90 -11.15 -13.83 2.49
C ARG A 90 -12.43 -14.65 2.30
N LEU A 91 -13.50 -14.05 1.76
CA LEU A 91 -14.77 -14.75 1.51
C LEU A 91 -14.62 -15.68 0.30
N ILE A 92 -13.95 -15.20 -0.75
CA ILE A 92 -13.69 -15.97 -1.97
C ILE A 92 -12.87 -17.23 -1.65
N ILE A 93 -11.75 -17.08 -0.93
CA ILE A 93 -10.90 -18.24 -0.60
C ILE A 93 -11.60 -19.23 0.34
N SER A 94 -12.51 -18.75 1.20
CA SER A 94 -13.29 -19.62 2.10
C SER A 94 -14.28 -20.47 1.32
N ASN A 95 -14.87 -19.93 0.24
CA ASN A 95 -15.75 -20.69 -0.64
C ASN A 95 -14.99 -21.73 -1.48
N ILE A 96 -13.72 -21.47 -1.80
CA ILE A 96 -12.86 -22.42 -2.52
C ILE A 96 -12.44 -23.57 -1.59
N GLY A 97 -12.03 -23.26 -0.36
CA GLY A 97 -11.75 -24.27 0.67
C GLY A 97 -10.50 -25.13 0.43
N THR A 98 -9.56 -24.68 -0.41
CA THR A 98 -8.31 -25.41 -0.70
C THR A 98 -7.06 -24.70 -0.21
N TYR A 99 -7.21 -23.55 0.45
CA TYR A 99 -6.09 -22.71 0.88
C TYR A 99 -5.71 -22.98 2.33
N TYR A 100 -4.41 -23.06 2.60
CA TYR A 100 -3.85 -23.25 3.92
C TYR A 100 -2.75 -22.22 4.16
N SER A 101 -2.61 -21.77 5.40
CA SER A 101 -1.47 -20.96 5.84
C SER A 101 -0.67 -21.72 6.88
N LEU A 102 0.65 -21.50 6.90
CA LEU A 102 1.52 -22.01 7.95
C LEU A 102 1.38 -21.17 9.23
N TRP A 103 1.22 -21.85 10.35
CA TRP A 103 1.18 -21.27 11.69
C TRP A 103 2.15 -22.00 12.59
N ARG A 104 2.73 -21.32 13.56
CA ARG A 104 3.51 -21.96 14.61
C ARG A 104 2.59 -22.52 15.69
N CYS A 105 2.98 -23.61 16.35
CA CYS A 105 2.16 -24.24 17.39
C CYS A 105 1.82 -23.28 18.57
N ASP A 106 2.75 -22.40 18.94
CA ASP A 106 2.54 -21.34 19.94
C ASP A 106 1.45 -20.33 19.51
N GLU A 107 1.43 -19.95 18.23
CA GLU A 107 0.41 -19.07 17.66
C GLU A 107 -0.97 -19.74 17.62
N VAL A 108 -1.03 -21.04 17.29
CA VAL A 108 -2.28 -21.80 17.28
C VAL A 108 -2.83 -21.93 18.70
N PHE A 109 -1.98 -22.27 19.67
CA PHE A 109 -2.36 -22.34 21.09
C PHE A 109 -2.83 -20.99 21.61
N PHE A 110 -2.16 -19.89 21.25
CA PHE A 110 -2.56 -18.53 21.64
C PHE A 110 -3.98 -18.18 21.15
N VAL A 111 -4.38 -18.66 19.97
CA VAL A 111 -5.72 -18.44 19.42
C VAL A 111 -6.77 -19.38 20.02
N LEU A 112 -6.45 -20.67 20.20
CA LEU A 112 -7.39 -21.69 20.70
C LEU A 112 -7.59 -21.62 22.22
N LYS A 113 -6.53 -21.31 22.97
CA LYS A 113 -6.48 -21.27 24.45
C LYS A 113 -6.91 -22.56 25.16
N ASN A 114 -6.99 -23.67 24.43
CA ASN A 114 -7.47 -24.97 24.92
C ASN A 114 -6.51 -26.08 24.43
N GLU A 115 -5.84 -26.75 25.37
CA GLU A 115 -4.82 -27.76 25.07
C GLU A 115 -5.41 -29.04 24.45
N ASP A 116 -6.53 -29.55 24.99
CA ASP A 116 -7.19 -30.75 24.45
C ASP A 116 -7.58 -30.58 22.97
N THR A 117 -8.13 -29.41 22.62
CA THR A 117 -8.52 -29.10 21.24
C THR A 117 -7.33 -28.89 20.31
N LEU A 118 -6.20 -28.43 20.85
CA LEU A 118 -4.95 -28.28 20.11
C LEU A 118 -4.40 -29.66 19.75
N VAL A 119 -4.26 -30.56 20.72
CA VAL A 119 -3.73 -31.92 20.50
C VAL A 119 -4.65 -32.72 19.59
N GLN A 120 -5.98 -32.58 19.75
CA GLN A 120 -6.94 -33.29 18.91
C GLN A 120 -6.89 -32.85 17.43
N ARG A 121 -6.73 -31.55 17.16
CA ARG A 121 -6.75 -31.01 15.79
C ARG A 121 -5.35 -30.96 15.15
N PHE A 122 -4.32 -30.81 15.97
CA PHE A 122 -2.93 -30.65 15.58
C PHE A 122 -2.05 -31.52 16.48
N ALA A 123 -2.12 -32.84 16.31
CA ALA A 123 -1.34 -33.81 17.08
C ALA A 123 0.18 -33.55 17.03
N GLN A 124 0.66 -32.88 15.97
CA GLN A 124 2.05 -32.43 15.83
C GLN A 124 2.47 -31.37 16.87
N CYS A 125 1.52 -30.68 17.50
CA CYS A 125 1.76 -29.68 18.54
C CYS A 125 1.69 -30.26 19.97
N ALA A 126 1.60 -31.59 20.13
CA ALA A 126 1.39 -32.25 21.42
C ALA A 126 2.65 -32.37 22.32
N SER A 127 3.70 -31.58 22.09
CA SER A 127 4.89 -31.65 22.95
C SER A 127 4.60 -31.07 24.34
N SER A 128 5.34 -31.56 25.33
CA SER A 128 5.28 -31.14 26.74
C SER A 128 5.57 -29.65 26.97
N THR A 129 6.02 -28.92 25.94
CA THR A 129 6.21 -27.46 25.94
C THR A 129 5.72 -26.88 24.60
N PRO A 130 4.40 -26.63 24.44
CA PRO A 130 3.82 -26.08 23.21
C PRO A 130 4.42 -24.73 22.79
N SER A 131 5.02 -24.00 23.73
CA SER A 131 5.70 -22.72 23.52
C SER A 131 7.15 -22.81 23.03
N ASP A 132 7.78 -24.00 23.10
CA ASP A 132 9.21 -24.17 22.84
C ASP A 132 9.50 -24.89 21.51
N ASN A 133 8.47 -25.51 20.94
CA ASN A 133 8.56 -26.16 19.65
C ASN A 133 8.32 -25.12 18.54
N GLY A 134 9.39 -24.67 17.89
CA GLY A 134 9.36 -23.87 16.65
C GLY A 134 8.78 -24.62 15.43
N LEU A 135 7.86 -25.56 15.66
CA LEU A 135 7.19 -26.36 14.65
C LEU A 135 6.07 -25.55 13.99
N TYR A 136 5.95 -25.74 12.67
CA TYR A 136 4.92 -25.11 11.85
C TYR A 136 3.90 -26.16 11.41
N VAL A 137 2.62 -25.82 11.56
CA VAL A 137 1.48 -26.63 11.14
C VAL A 137 0.65 -25.87 10.10
N PRO A 138 0.12 -26.57 9.08
CA PRO A 138 -0.81 -25.97 8.13
C PRO A 138 -2.19 -25.82 8.77
N VAL A 139 -2.72 -24.61 8.73
CA VAL A 139 -4.07 -24.27 9.21
C VAL A 139 -4.92 -23.90 8.00
N HIS A 140 -6.12 -24.45 7.93
CA HIS A 140 -7.06 -24.19 6.84
C HIS A 140 -7.59 -22.76 6.88
N ALA A 141 -7.64 -22.12 5.71
CA ALA A 141 -7.95 -20.72 5.53
C ALA A 141 -9.43 -20.52 5.21
N SER A 142 -10.29 -20.61 6.24
CA SER A 142 -11.74 -20.46 6.10
C SER A 142 -12.38 -19.60 7.18
N VAL A 143 -13.20 -18.63 6.78
CA VAL A 143 -14.00 -17.79 7.69
C VAL A 143 -15.09 -18.59 8.42
N HIS A 144 -15.47 -19.77 7.90
CA HIS A 144 -16.49 -20.63 8.50
C HIS A 144 -15.97 -21.49 9.67
N GLU A 145 -14.65 -21.56 9.85
CA GLU A 145 -14.01 -22.46 10.83
C GLU A 145 -13.61 -21.75 12.14
N GLY A 146 -14.37 -20.71 12.50
CA GLY A 146 -14.17 -19.94 13.72
C GLY A 146 -12.97 -18.99 13.65
N LYS A 147 -12.41 -18.67 14.83
CA LYS A 147 -11.38 -17.62 14.98
C LYS A 147 -10.06 -18.00 14.30
N LEU A 148 -9.62 -19.25 14.44
CA LEU A 148 -8.36 -19.74 13.86
C LEU A 148 -8.44 -19.74 12.33
N GLY A 149 -9.50 -20.30 11.75
CA GLY A 149 -9.69 -20.32 10.30
C GLY A 149 -9.84 -18.91 9.72
N THR A 150 -10.58 -18.02 10.39
CA THR A 150 -10.72 -16.63 9.94
C THR A 150 -9.37 -15.90 9.95
N ALA A 151 -8.57 -16.10 10.99
CA ALA A 151 -7.23 -15.50 11.08
C ALA A 151 -6.29 -16.07 10.01
N SER A 152 -6.39 -17.38 9.71
CA SER A 152 -5.67 -18.03 8.61
C SER A 152 -6.09 -17.46 7.25
N ALA A 153 -7.39 -17.27 7.01
CA ALA A 153 -7.90 -16.66 5.78
C ALA A 153 -7.34 -15.26 5.56
N VAL A 154 -7.37 -14.42 6.59
CA VAL A 154 -6.79 -13.07 6.55
C VAL A 154 -5.28 -13.11 6.30
N ARG A 155 -4.57 -14.06 6.92
CA ARG A 155 -3.12 -14.27 6.74
C ARG A 155 -2.78 -14.53 5.27
N VAL A 156 -3.45 -15.49 4.63
CA VAL A 156 -3.19 -15.88 3.22
C VAL A 156 -3.43 -14.71 2.26
N VAL A 157 -4.54 -13.97 2.43
CA VAL A 157 -4.92 -12.95 1.44
C VAL A 157 -4.19 -11.62 1.62
N GLN A 158 -3.57 -11.37 2.77
CA GLN A 158 -2.93 -10.09 3.10
C GLN A 158 -1.84 -9.70 2.10
N GLY A 159 -0.91 -10.62 1.80
CA GLY A 159 0.21 -10.34 0.90
C GLY A 159 -0.27 -10.05 -0.52
N MET A 160 -1.16 -10.90 -1.04
CA MET A 160 -1.77 -10.71 -2.36
C MET A 160 -2.51 -9.37 -2.44
N ALA A 161 -3.30 -9.02 -1.42
CA ALA A 161 -4.09 -7.79 -1.43
C ALA A 161 -3.21 -6.54 -1.48
N LEU A 162 -2.08 -6.53 -0.75
CA LEU A 162 -1.10 -5.45 -0.81
C LEU A 162 -0.47 -5.31 -2.19
N TRP A 163 -0.09 -6.42 -2.83
CA TRP A 163 0.50 -6.39 -4.17
C TRP A 163 -0.48 -5.87 -5.22
N VAL A 164 -1.70 -6.41 -5.24
CA VAL A 164 -2.75 -5.96 -6.17
C VAL A 164 -3.05 -4.48 -5.98
N ALA A 165 -3.22 -4.04 -4.73
CA ALA A 165 -3.45 -2.62 -4.43
C ALA A 165 -2.28 -1.74 -4.90
N THR A 166 -1.04 -2.16 -4.68
CA THR A 166 0.17 -1.44 -5.11
C THR A 166 0.17 -1.22 -6.62
N ILE A 167 -0.07 -2.27 -7.41
CA ILE A 167 -0.06 -2.20 -8.87
C ILE A 167 -1.17 -1.27 -9.38
N ILE A 168 -2.38 -1.39 -8.83
CA ILE A 168 -3.50 -0.52 -9.17
C ILE A 168 -3.13 0.95 -8.94
N HIS A 169 -2.57 1.28 -7.77
CA HIS A 169 -2.21 2.66 -7.42
C HIS A 169 -1.05 3.19 -8.27
N MET A 170 -0.07 2.34 -8.59
CA MET A 170 1.05 2.69 -9.47
C MET A 170 0.55 3.03 -10.88
N ALA A 171 -0.36 2.23 -11.44
CA ALA A 171 -0.94 2.52 -12.74
C ALA A 171 -1.83 3.78 -12.70
N LEU A 172 -2.74 3.87 -11.72
CA LEU A 172 -3.68 4.98 -11.59
C LEU A 172 -2.98 6.33 -11.45
N VAL A 173 -1.89 6.41 -10.68
CA VAL A 173 -1.20 7.70 -10.50
C VAL A 173 -0.51 8.18 -11.77
N GLU A 174 0.06 7.27 -12.56
CA GLU A 174 0.69 7.65 -13.83
C GLU A 174 -0.35 8.06 -14.88
N VAL A 175 -1.47 7.34 -14.95
CA VAL A 175 -2.60 7.74 -15.81
C VAL A 175 -3.13 9.11 -15.40
N TYR A 176 -3.34 9.34 -14.10
CA TYR A 176 -3.81 10.60 -13.58
C TYR A 176 -2.84 11.76 -13.89
N ILE A 177 -1.55 11.57 -13.67
CA ILE A 177 -0.54 12.61 -13.94
C ILE A 177 -0.48 12.94 -15.43
N ARG A 178 -0.53 11.95 -16.32
CA ARG A 178 -0.51 12.18 -17.77
C ARG A 178 -1.76 12.92 -18.24
N SER A 179 -2.94 12.50 -17.78
CA SER A 179 -4.21 13.14 -18.13
C SER A 179 -4.32 14.57 -17.59
N THR A 180 -3.78 14.84 -16.41
CA THR A 180 -3.79 16.21 -15.86
C THR A 180 -2.72 17.08 -16.49
N GLU A 181 -1.59 16.52 -16.94
CA GLU A 181 -0.56 17.26 -17.68
C GLU A 181 -1.05 17.75 -19.05
N SER A 182 -1.88 16.98 -19.75
CA SER A 182 -2.51 17.41 -21.00
C SER A 182 -3.56 18.50 -20.80
N ALA A 183 -4.27 18.50 -19.66
CA ALA A 183 -5.28 19.51 -19.34
C ALA A 183 -4.73 20.81 -18.70
N ASN A 184 -3.41 20.88 -18.45
CA ASN A 184 -2.81 22.02 -17.78
C ASN A 184 -2.70 23.24 -18.71
N HIS A 185 -3.11 24.40 -18.19
CA HIS A 185 -2.97 25.68 -18.88
C HIS A 185 -1.64 26.33 -18.51
N GLN A 186 -0.90 26.83 -19.50
CA GLN A 186 0.29 27.66 -19.33
C GLN A 186 -0.07 29.15 -19.41
N ARG A 187 0.58 29.96 -18.59
CA ARG A 187 0.40 31.42 -18.62
C ARG A 187 1.22 32.00 -19.78
N HIS A 188 0.53 32.50 -20.81
CA HIS A 188 1.11 33.31 -21.88
C HIS A 188 0.71 34.77 -21.64
N GLY A 189 1.68 35.60 -21.20
CA GLY A 189 1.41 36.98 -20.81
C GLY A 189 0.42 37.07 -19.63
N PHE A 190 -0.78 37.59 -19.89
CA PHE A 190 -1.86 37.71 -18.89
C PHE A 190 -2.95 36.63 -19.01
N VAL A 191 -2.86 35.73 -20.00
CA VAL A 191 -3.89 34.71 -20.28
C VAL A 191 -3.37 33.32 -19.93
N LEU A 192 -4.26 32.45 -19.44
CA LEU A 192 -4.01 31.03 -19.23
C LEU A 192 -4.49 30.28 -20.48
N GLU A 193 -3.57 29.74 -21.26
CA GLU A 193 -3.86 29.01 -22.50
C GLU A 193 -3.50 27.53 -22.31
N ALA A 194 -4.21 26.62 -22.97
CA ALA A 194 -3.87 25.21 -22.90
C ALA A 194 -2.45 24.96 -23.45
N ARG A 195 -1.73 23.95 -22.94
CA ARG A 195 -0.32 23.67 -23.30
C ARG A 195 -0.10 23.41 -24.81
N ASP A 196 -1.13 22.95 -25.50
CA ASP A 196 -1.19 22.70 -26.93
C ASP A 196 -1.61 23.93 -27.75
N PHE A 197 -1.76 25.09 -27.12
CA PHE A 197 -2.07 26.34 -27.79
C PHE A 197 -0.89 26.79 -28.66
N ASP A 198 -1.12 26.82 -29.97
CA ASP A 198 -0.19 27.34 -30.95
C ASP A 198 -0.46 28.83 -31.17
N SER A 199 0.31 29.68 -30.48
CA SER A 199 0.18 31.13 -30.59
C SER A 199 0.46 31.65 -32.00
N SER A 200 1.24 30.92 -32.80
CA SER A 200 1.57 31.31 -34.18
C SER A 200 0.38 31.24 -35.13
N LYS A 201 -0.58 30.34 -34.87
CA LYS A 201 -1.82 30.21 -35.64
C LYS A 201 -2.84 31.30 -35.29
N THR A 202 -2.91 31.69 -34.02
CA THR A 202 -3.90 32.65 -33.52
C THR A 202 -3.48 34.11 -33.77
N TYR A 203 -2.17 34.39 -33.70
CA TYR A 203 -1.57 35.71 -33.94
C TYR A 203 -0.88 35.84 -35.30
N SER A 204 -1.22 34.97 -36.28
CA SER A 204 -0.80 35.22 -37.66
C SER A 204 -1.27 36.63 -38.05
N PRO A 205 -0.37 37.54 -38.45
CA PRO A 205 -0.77 38.86 -38.90
C PRO A 205 -1.68 38.64 -40.09
N ARG A 206 -2.97 38.91 -39.90
CA ARG A 206 -3.94 38.96 -40.99
C ARG A 206 -3.38 40.01 -41.93
N ASN A 207 -2.82 39.58 -43.07
CA ASN A 207 -2.22 40.46 -44.06
C ASN A 207 -3.24 41.58 -44.31
N SER A 208 -2.91 42.78 -43.85
CA SER A 208 -3.75 43.97 -43.98
C SER A 208 -3.67 44.41 -45.43
N TYR A 209 -4.44 43.75 -46.29
CA TYR A 209 -4.78 44.24 -47.60
C TYR A 209 -6.08 45.04 -47.49
N TRP A 210 -5.99 46.25 -46.93
CA TRP A 210 -6.85 47.40 -47.19
C TRP A 210 -6.08 48.65 -46.80
#